data_AF-A0A2V8XXE8-F1
#
_entry.id   AF-A0A2V8XXE8-F1
#
_cell.length_a   1.000
_cell.length_b   1.000
_cell.length_c   1.000
_cell.angle_alpha   90.00
_cell.angle_beta   90.00
_cell.angle_gamma   90.00
#
_symmetry.space_group_name_H-M   'P 1'
#
loop_
_entity.id
_entity.type
_entity.pdbx_description
1 polymer ?
#
loop_
_entity_poly.entity_id
_entity_poly.type
_entity_poly.pdbx_seq_one_letter_code
_entity_poly.pdbx_strand_id
1 'polypeptide(L)'
;MHRELAEEWQFHIDLRTEENIRRGMTPEEARQSAEQHFGNSRHIKDVSWDVRGGGLVETLWQDMRYGLRMLRRFPGYTVVAVLTLALGIGANTAIFSIVNAVLLRPLPYMQPNQLVDLNLKAEQSDQAFVPYPTFLYWQRESHTLSAMGAWTHDTFNLTGTGMATRLGGRRVSANFFSLFGVRPILRRNFNPEDDRLGAAAVVLVNDGFWRDRLGASPSAIGKTLTLDGGHYTIIGVIPSTFQFWSAAEIYVPIGQSENPSFDNSALPSAKSVLVMNLGVRRYNRPCRWTALRTASDLPSNG
;
A
#
# COMPACT_ATOMS: atom_id res chain seq x y z
N MET A 1 -50.04 -3.39 -27.25
CA MET A 1 -50.44 -3.91 -25.93
C MET A 1 -51.72 -3.31 -25.33
N HIS A 2 -51.87 -2.00 -25.08
CA HIS A 2 -53.13 -1.46 -24.52
C HIS A 2 -54.35 -1.63 -25.46
N ARG A 3 -54.14 -1.60 -26.79
CA ARG A 3 -55.19 -1.89 -27.77
C ARG A 3 -55.52 -3.39 -27.87
N GLU A 4 -54.49 -4.24 -27.92
CA GLU A 4 -54.66 -5.71 -28.00
C GLU A 4 -55.46 -6.28 -26.82
N LEU A 5 -55.20 -5.81 -25.60
CA LEU A 5 -56.00 -6.23 -24.43
C LEU A 5 -57.44 -5.69 -24.51
N ALA A 6 -57.68 -4.48 -25.00
CA ALA A 6 -59.05 -3.98 -25.14
C ALA A 6 -59.84 -4.75 -26.23
N GLU A 7 -59.15 -5.15 -27.30
CA GLU A 7 -59.70 -5.95 -28.40
C GLU A 7 -60.02 -7.38 -27.96
N GLU A 8 -59.12 -8.03 -27.22
CA GLU A 8 -59.34 -9.37 -26.66
C GLU A 8 -60.52 -9.39 -25.66
N TRP A 9 -60.69 -8.31 -24.90
CA TRP A 9 -61.79 -8.16 -23.95
C TRP A 9 -63.13 -7.94 -24.65
N GLN A 10 -63.17 -7.10 -25.69
CA GLN A 10 -64.38 -6.88 -26.48
C GLN A 10 -64.79 -8.17 -27.19
N PHE A 11 -63.83 -8.91 -27.73
CA PHE A 11 -64.05 -10.21 -28.36
C PHE A 11 -64.72 -11.21 -27.41
N HIS A 12 -64.28 -11.28 -26.15
CA HIS A 12 -64.88 -12.19 -25.16
C HIS A 12 -66.30 -11.79 -24.73
N ILE A 13 -66.58 -10.49 -24.62
CA ILE A 13 -67.94 -10.00 -24.32
C ILE A 13 -68.87 -10.30 -25.50
N ASP A 14 -68.43 -10.06 -26.72
CA ASP A 14 -69.23 -10.29 -27.92
C ASP A 14 -69.54 -11.79 -28.12
N LEU A 15 -68.53 -12.65 -27.93
CA LEU A 15 -68.69 -14.11 -28.02
C LEU A 15 -69.71 -14.65 -26.99
N ARG A 16 -69.64 -14.18 -25.74
CA ARG A 16 -70.57 -14.58 -24.68
C ARG A 16 -71.98 -14.03 -24.90
N THR A 17 -72.07 -12.81 -25.44
CA THR A 17 -73.36 -12.22 -25.82
C THR A 17 -74.02 -13.06 -26.90
N GLU A 18 -73.29 -13.47 -27.93
CA GLU A 18 -73.81 -14.40 -28.95
C GLU A 18 -74.23 -15.76 -28.37
N GLU A 19 -73.44 -16.32 -27.45
CA GLU A 19 -73.76 -17.61 -26.83
C GLU A 19 -75.04 -17.52 -25.99
N ASN A 20 -75.23 -16.43 -25.25
CA ASN A 20 -76.43 -16.17 -24.47
C ASN A 20 -77.66 -15.94 -25.36
N ILE A 21 -77.49 -15.26 -26.50
CA ILE A 21 -78.56 -15.12 -27.51
C ILE A 21 -78.94 -16.50 -28.07
N ARG A 22 -77.96 -17.37 -28.39
CA ARG A 22 -78.23 -18.75 -28.84
C ARG A 22 -78.94 -19.60 -27.79
N ARG A 23 -78.76 -19.29 -26.51
CA ARG A 23 -79.46 -19.92 -25.38
C ARG A 23 -80.86 -19.33 -25.13
N GLY A 24 -81.34 -18.43 -25.99
CA GLY A 24 -82.71 -17.91 -25.98
C GLY A 24 -82.91 -16.63 -25.18
N MET A 25 -81.83 -15.94 -24.77
CA MET A 25 -81.93 -14.64 -24.12
C MET A 25 -82.15 -13.53 -25.15
N THR A 26 -82.85 -12.47 -24.74
CA THR A 26 -82.94 -11.25 -25.57
C THR A 26 -81.55 -10.59 -25.67
N PRO A 27 -81.23 -9.89 -26.78
CA PRO A 27 -79.90 -9.32 -26.99
C PRO A 27 -79.43 -8.39 -25.87
N GLU A 28 -80.36 -7.62 -25.31
CA GLU A 28 -80.14 -6.67 -24.23
C GLU A 28 -79.84 -7.38 -22.90
N GLU A 29 -80.56 -8.46 -22.58
CA GLU A 29 -80.31 -9.28 -21.38
C GLU A 29 -79.02 -10.11 -21.52
N ALA A 30 -78.75 -10.63 -22.73
CA ALA A 30 -77.55 -11.40 -23.04
C ALA A 30 -76.29 -10.56 -22.84
N ARG A 31 -76.32 -9.29 -23.26
CA ARG A 31 -75.23 -8.34 -23.10
C ARG A 31 -75.05 -7.93 -21.64
N GLN A 32 -76.12 -7.59 -20.93
CA GLN A 32 -76.03 -7.27 -19.50
C GLN A 32 -75.49 -8.44 -18.68
N SER A 33 -75.92 -9.67 -18.97
CA SER A 33 -75.42 -10.88 -18.31
C SER A 33 -73.93 -11.10 -18.57
N ALA A 34 -73.47 -10.89 -19.80
CA ALA A 34 -72.04 -10.96 -20.15
C ALA A 34 -71.22 -9.88 -19.43
N GLU A 35 -71.71 -8.64 -19.38
CA GLU A 35 -71.03 -7.54 -18.68
C GLU A 35 -70.96 -7.75 -17.16
N GLN A 36 -72.03 -8.28 -16.54
CA GLN A 36 -72.06 -8.56 -15.09
C GLN A 36 -71.10 -9.69 -14.70
N HIS A 37 -70.97 -10.74 -15.51
CA HIS A 37 -70.09 -11.86 -15.22
C HIS A 37 -68.60 -11.45 -15.26
N PHE A 38 -68.25 -10.48 -16.10
CA PHE A 38 -66.90 -9.90 -16.17
C PHE A 38 -66.68 -8.68 -15.25
N GLY A 39 -67.74 -8.17 -14.62
CA GLY A 39 -67.75 -6.92 -13.84
C GLY A 39 -66.85 -6.89 -12.61
N ASN A 40 -66.35 -8.04 -12.13
CA ASN A 40 -65.43 -8.11 -10.98
C ASN A 40 -63.93 -8.03 -11.37
N SER A 41 -63.63 -7.76 -12.64
CA SER A 41 -62.26 -7.77 -13.17
C SER A 41 -61.52 -6.43 -13.07
N ARG A 42 -62.18 -5.34 -12.61
CA ARG A 42 -61.48 -4.08 -12.27
C ARG A 42 -60.41 -4.29 -11.19
N HIS A 43 -60.59 -5.28 -10.31
CA HIS A 43 -59.63 -5.62 -9.25
C HIS A 43 -58.40 -6.41 -9.75
N ILE A 44 -58.48 -7.01 -10.94
CA ILE A 44 -57.36 -7.79 -11.53
C ILE A 44 -56.39 -6.87 -12.29
N LYS A 45 -56.84 -5.69 -12.72
CA LYS A 45 -55.95 -4.66 -13.26
C LYS A 45 -54.95 -4.17 -12.22
N ASP A 46 -55.33 -4.06 -10.94
CA ASP A 46 -54.41 -3.59 -9.89
C ASP A 46 -53.32 -4.62 -9.56
N VAL A 47 -53.62 -5.92 -9.63
CA VAL A 47 -52.64 -7.00 -9.35
C VAL A 47 -51.61 -7.17 -10.48
N SER A 48 -51.94 -6.78 -11.72
CA SER A 48 -51.06 -6.97 -12.87
C SER A 48 -50.05 -5.83 -13.08
N TRP A 49 -50.22 -4.68 -12.40
CA TRP A 49 -49.21 -3.61 -12.37
C TRP A 49 -48.02 -3.91 -11.46
N ASP A 50 -48.18 -4.78 -10.46
CA ASP A 50 -47.12 -5.12 -9.49
C ASP A 50 -46.03 -6.03 -10.08
N VAL A 51 -46.30 -6.69 -11.21
CA VAL A 51 -45.40 -7.68 -11.81
C VAL A 51 -44.39 -7.07 -12.80
N ARG A 52 -44.54 -5.80 -13.19
CA ARG A 52 -43.64 -5.12 -14.16
C ARG A 52 -42.93 -3.90 -13.57
N GLY A 53 -41.91 -4.15 -12.75
CA GLY A 53 -40.72 -3.28 -12.55
C GLY A 53 -40.89 -1.91 -11.86
N GLY A 54 -42.02 -1.23 -12.01
CA GLY A 54 -42.30 0.08 -11.40
C GLY A 54 -42.74 -0.01 -9.94
N GLY A 55 -43.47 -1.08 -9.57
CA GLY A 55 -43.94 -1.31 -8.20
C GLY A 55 -42.79 -1.47 -7.21
N LEU A 56 -41.73 -2.19 -7.58
CA LEU A 56 -40.56 -2.38 -6.71
C LEU A 56 -39.81 -1.07 -6.44
N VAL A 57 -39.66 -0.20 -7.44
CA VAL A 57 -38.97 1.09 -7.26
C VAL A 57 -39.82 2.03 -6.40
N GLU A 58 -41.13 2.10 -6.65
CA GLU A 58 -42.04 2.93 -5.86
C GLU A 58 -42.16 2.41 -4.41
N THR A 59 -42.17 1.09 -4.23
CA THR A 59 -42.18 0.45 -2.90
C THR A 59 -40.87 0.70 -2.16
N LEU A 60 -39.72 0.53 -2.81
CA LEU A 60 -38.41 0.87 -2.23
C LEU A 60 -38.31 2.35 -1.88
N TRP A 61 -38.87 3.24 -2.71
CA TRP A 61 -38.89 4.67 -2.43
C TRP A 61 -39.78 5.02 -1.25
N GLN A 62 -40.99 4.42 -1.18
CA GLN A 62 -41.87 4.56 -0.03
C GLN A 62 -41.21 4.03 1.24
N ASP A 63 -40.66 2.83 1.22
CA ASP A 63 -39.98 2.20 2.35
C ASP A 63 -38.79 3.04 2.83
N MET A 64 -37.98 3.57 1.91
CA MET A 64 -36.86 4.46 2.25
C MET A 64 -37.36 5.76 2.90
N ARG A 65 -38.44 6.35 2.38
CA ARG A 65 -39.05 7.58 2.95
C ARG A 65 -39.67 7.33 4.33
N TYR A 66 -40.32 6.19 4.52
CA TYR A 66 -40.85 5.75 5.81
C TYR A 66 -39.73 5.48 6.81
N GLY A 67 -38.68 4.77 6.40
CA GLY A 67 -37.48 4.52 7.20
C GLY A 67 -36.82 5.81 7.67
N LEU A 68 -36.65 6.80 6.77
CA LEU A 68 -36.07 8.10 7.12
C LEU A 68 -36.94 8.88 8.13
N ARG A 69 -38.27 8.76 8.00
CA ARG A 69 -39.20 9.37 8.95
C ARG A 69 -39.17 8.69 10.31
N MET A 70 -38.98 7.37 10.34
CA MET A 70 -38.84 6.59 11.56
C MET A 70 -37.53 6.91 12.30
N LEU A 71 -36.42 7.05 11.57
CA LEU A 71 -35.12 7.48 12.11
C LEU A 71 -35.20 8.87 12.77
N ARG A 72 -35.94 9.81 12.16
CA ARG A 72 -36.19 11.13 12.75
C ARG A 72 -37.11 11.11 13.98
N ARG A 73 -38.02 10.13 14.06
CA ARG A 73 -38.98 10.01 15.17
C ARG A 73 -38.34 9.39 16.42
N PHE A 74 -37.30 8.57 16.26
CA PHE A 74 -36.57 7.93 17.36
C PHE A 74 -35.07 8.29 17.31
N PRO A 75 -34.69 9.54 17.65
CA PRO A 75 -33.33 10.03 17.48
C PRO A 75 -32.32 9.30 18.38
N GLY A 76 -32.68 8.92 19.61
CA GLY A 76 -31.76 8.25 20.54
C GLY A 76 -31.26 6.89 20.04
N TYR A 77 -32.18 6.03 19.60
CA TYR A 77 -31.82 4.71 19.03
C TYR A 77 -31.03 4.86 17.72
N THR A 78 -31.44 5.80 16.87
CA THR A 78 -30.75 6.11 15.62
C THR A 78 -29.29 6.54 15.85
N VAL A 79 -29.04 7.41 16.84
CA VAL A 79 -27.68 7.87 17.16
C VAL A 79 -26.80 6.71 17.60
N VAL A 80 -27.29 5.85 18.50
CA VAL A 80 -26.52 4.67 18.97
C VAL A 80 -26.23 3.72 17.81
N ALA A 81 -27.22 3.43 16.96
CA ALA A 81 -27.05 2.58 15.79
C ALA A 81 -26.02 3.15 14.80
N VAL A 82 -26.13 4.45 14.48
CA VAL A 82 -25.19 5.14 13.57
C VAL A 82 -23.77 5.15 14.15
N LEU A 83 -23.60 5.45 15.44
CA LEU A 83 -22.28 5.44 16.08
C LEU A 83 -21.66 4.04 16.08
N THR A 84 -22.45 3.00 16.34
CA THR A 84 -21.98 1.61 16.34
C THR A 84 -21.54 1.18 14.94
N LEU A 85 -22.36 1.52 13.92
CA LEU A 85 -22.04 1.25 12.52
C LEU A 85 -20.79 2.02 12.07
N ALA A 86 -20.70 3.31 12.41
CA ALA A 86 -19.58 4.16 12.08
C ALA A 86 -18.28 3.65 12.72
N LEU A 87 -18.34 3.20 13.98
CA LEU A 87 -17.18 2.64 14.68
C LEU A 87 -16.73 1.33 14.02
N GLY A 88 -17.66 0.43 13.68
CA GLY A 88 -17.33 -0.83 13.00
C GLY A 88 -16.70 -0.62 11.61
N ILE A 89 -17.29 0.26 10.79
CA ILE A 89 -16.77 0.59 9.47
C ILE A 89 -15.42 1.31 9.59
N GLY A 90 -15.31 2.27 10.50
CA GLY A 90 -14.11 3.06 10.73
C GLY A 90 -12.95 2.23 11.23
N ALA A 91 -13.18 1.35 12.21
CA ALA A 91 -12.15 0.46 12.74
C ALA A 91 -11.62 -0.51 11.67
N ASN A 92 -12.52 -1.15 10.92
CA ASN A 92 -12.12 -2.08 9.85
C ASN A 92 -11.35 -1.34 8.73
N THR A 93 -11.79 -0.14 8.37
CA THR A 93 -11.12 0.69 7.36
C THR A 93 -9.75 1.18 7.85
N ALA A 94 -9.62 1.54 9.13
CA ALA A 94 -8.37 1.97 9.73
C ALA A 94 -7.33 0.83 9.77
N ILE A 95 -7.74 -0.37 10.21
CA ILE A 95 -6.88 -1.56 10.21
C ILE A 95 -6.43 -1.87 8.78
N PHE A 96 -7.35 -1.92 7.82
CA PHE A 96 -6.99 -2.20 6.43
C PHE A 96 -6.10 -1.12 5.83
N SER A 97 -6.29 0.16 6.21
CA SER A 97 -5.43 1.25 5.76
C SER A 97 -4.01 1.14 6.31
N ILE A 98 -3.84 0.77 7.58
CA ILE A 98 -2.54 0.52 8.19
C ILE A 98 -1.87 -0.69 7.54
N VAL A 99 -2.60 -1.81 7.40
CA VAL A 99 -2.09 -3.01 6.73
C VAL A 99 -1.67 -2.69 5.30
N ASN A 100 -2.49 -1.96 4.55
CA ASN A 100 -2.15 -1.59 3.18
C ASN A 100 -0.93 -0.64 3.12
N ALA A 101 -0.80 0.28 4.07
CA ALA A 101 0.33 1.19 4.16
C ALA A 101 1.64 0.52 4.58
N VAL A 102 1.57 -0.52 5.44
CA VAL A 102 2.73 -1.18 6.04
C VAL A 102 3.15 -2.45 5.27
N LEU A 103 2.19 -3.27 4.83
CA LEU A 103 2.44 -4.58 4.21
C LEU A 103 2.33 -4.58 2.68
N LEU A 104 1.49 -3.73 2.09
CA LEU A 104 1.11 -3.86 0.66
C LEU A 104 1.56 -2.72 -0.24
N ARG A 105 2.06 -1.60 0.30
CA ARG A 105 2.75 -0.61 -0.54
C ARG A 105 4.06 -1.23 -1.00
N PRO A 106 4.25 -1.52 -2.31
CA PRO A 106 5.53 -1.96 -2.80
C PRO A 106 6.53 -0.88 -2.44
N LEU A 107 7.60 -1.27 -1.73
CA LEU A 107 8.68 -0.37 -1.39
C LEU A 107 9.07 0.39 -2.67
N PRO A 108 9.17 1.73 -2.65
CA PRO A 108 9.35 2.58 -3.83
C PRO A 108 10.80 2.49 -4.35
N TYR A 109 11.25 1.28 -4.62
CA TYR A 109 12.55 0.97 -5.18
C TYR A 109 12.38 0.46 -6.60
N MET A 110 13.36 0.74 -7.43
CA MET A 110 13.46 0.07 -8.72
C MET A 110 13.57 -1.45 -8.48
N GLN A 111 12.63 -2.22 -9.01
CA GLN A 111 12.60 -3.69 -8.96
C GLN A 111 12.53 -4.30 -7.54
N PRO A 112 11.44 -4.07 -6.79
CA PRO A 112 11.29 -4.57 -5.41
C PRO A 112 11.38 -6.11 -5.32
N ASN A 113 11.00 -6.83 -6.38
CA ASN A 113 11.05 -8.30 -6.44
C ASN A 113 12.47 -8.88 -6.59
N GLN A 114 13.49 -8.04 -6.75
CA GLN A 114 14.88 -8.48 -6.95
C GLN A 114 15.79 -8.17 -5.76
N LEU A 115 15.31 -7.41 -4.77
CA LEU A 115 16.03 -7.07 -3.55
C LEU A 115 15.91 -8.19 -2.53
N VAL A 116 17.03 -8.88 -2.28
CA VAL A 116 17.14 -9.89 -1.23
C VAL A 116 18.04 -9.32 -0.13
N ASP A 117 17.57 -9.38 1.11
CA ASP A 117 18.37 -9.00 2.27
C ASP A 117 19.07 -10.23 2.84
N LEU A 118 20.39 -10.29 2.69
CA LEU A 118 21.21 -11.35 3.26
C LEU A 118 21.62 -10.94 4.67
N ASN A 119 21.05 -11.63 5.65
CA ASN A 119 21.49 -11.58 7.04
C ASN A 119 22.15 -12.92 7.38
N LEU A 120 23.34 -12.90 7.97
CA LEU A 120 23.92 -14.10 8.55
C LEU A 120 23.12 -14.42 9.83
N LYS A 121 22.77 -15.70 10.01
CA LYS A 121 22.28 -16.22 11.29
C LYS A 121 23.41 -17.00 11.94
N ALA A 122 23.84 -16.58 13.13
CA ALA A 122 24.70 -17.39 13.98
C ALA A 122 23.81 -18.27 14.87
N GLU A 123 24.22 -19.51 15.17
CA GLU A 123 23.44 -20.47 15.98
C GLU A 123 23.02 -19.94 17.36
N GLN A 124 23.68 -18.90 17.88
CA GLN A 124 23.41 -18.30 19.19
C GLN A 124 23.02 -16.82 19.14
N SER A 125 22.93 -16.20 17.95
CA SER A 125 22.53 -14.80 17.82
C SER A 125 21.77 -14.57 16.52
N ASP A 126 20.56 -14.01 16.62
CA ASP A 126 19.74 -13.55 15.49
C ASP A 126 20.33 -12.33 14.76
N GLN A 127 21.50 -11.83 15.20
CA GLN A 127 22.24 -10.73 14.59
C GLN A 127 23.69 -11.16 14.35
N ALA A 128 24.00 -11.72 13.19
CA ALA A 128 25.40 -11.87 12.77
C ALA A 128 25.75 -10.79 11.74
N PHE A 129 26.77 -10.01 12.09
CA PHE A 129 27.32 -8.98 11.22
C PHE A 129 28.24 -9.62 10.17
N VAL A 130 28.20 -9.12 8.94
CA VAL A 130 29.12 -9.52 7.87
C VAL A 130 30.31 -8.57 7.92
N PRO A 131 31.55 -9.04 8.17
CA PRO A 131 32.72 -8.19 8.03
C PRO A 131 32.77 -7.59 6.63
N TYR A 132 33.04 -6.29 6.52
CA TYR A 132 33.02 -5.57 5.26
C TYR A 132 34.02 -6.14 4.22
N PRO A 133 35.21 -6.63 4.60
CA PRO A 133 36.07 -7.36 3.65
C PRO A 133 35.44 -8.64 3.10
N THR A 134 34.65 -9.36 3.91
CA THR A 134 33.88 -10.52 3.45
C THR A 134 32.80 -10.11 2.45
N PHE A 135 32.12 -8.99 2.70
CA PHE A 135 31.19 -8.40 1.72
C PHE A 135 31.91 -8.03 0.41
N LEU A 136 33.07 -7.38 0.47
CA LEU A 136 33.86 -7.04 -0.72
C LEU A 136 34.30 -8.30 -1.49
N TYR A 137 34.64 -9.38 -0.78
CA TYR A 137 34.94 -10.67 -1.39
C TYR A 137 33.70 -11.23 -2.10
N TRP A 138 32.54 -11.27 -1.45
CA TRP A 138 31.30 -11.73 -2.08
C TRP A 138 30.89 -10.88 -3.27
N GLN A 139 31.07 -9.56 -3.19
CA GLN A 139 30.77 -8.65 -4.29
C GLN A 139 31.66 -8.92 -5.52
N ARG A 140 32.93 -9.33 -5.31
CA ARG A 140 33.85 -9.67 -6.39
C ARG A 140 33.62 -11.06 -6.97
N GLU A 141 33.33 -12.04 -6.12
CA GLU A 141 33.23 -13.46 -6.50
C GLU A 141 31.81 -13.85 -6.97
N SER A 142 30.79 -13.04 -6.66
CA SER A 142 29.43 -13.35 -7.06
C SER A 142 29.20 -13.04 -8.54
N HIS A 143 29.06 -14.11 -9.34
CA HIS A 143 28.71 -14.03 -10.75
C HIS A 143 27.20 -14.19 -11.03
N THR A 144 26.41 -14.56 -10.03
CA THR A 144 24.96 -14.80 -10.16
C THR A 144 24.13 -13.57 -9.79
N LEU A 145 24.74 -12.58 -9.14
CA LEU A 145 24.07 -11.38 -8.66
C LEU A 145 24.41 -10.19 -9.56
N SER A 146 23.42 -9.36 -9.88
CA SER A 146 23.60 -8.19 -10.74
C SER A 146 24.38 -7.11 -10.02
N ALA A 147 24.10 -6.93 -8.74
CA ALA A 147 24.75 -5.94 -7.90
C ALA A 147 24.48 -6.25 -6.42
N MET A 148 25.41 -5.85 -5.56
CA MET A 148 25.37 -6.15 -4.13
C MET A 148 25.83 -4.93 -3.33
N GLY A 149 25.10 -4.52 -2.30
CA GLY A 149 25.41 -3.35 -1.48
C GLY A 149 25.29 -3.66 0.01
N ALA A 150 26.17 -3.06 0.80
CA ALA A 150 26.18 -3.18 2.25
C ALA A 150 25.54 -1.95 2.88
N TRP A 151 24.86 -2.15 4.00
CA TRP A 151 24.50 -1.04 4.88
C TRP A 151 24.50 -1.45 6.35
N THR A 152 24.60 -0.46 7.21
CA THR A 152 24.34 -0.60 8.64
C THR A 152 23.72 0.69 9.20
N HIS A 153 22.94 0.54 10.27
CA HIS A 153 22.41 1.68 11.01
C HIS A 153 23.50 2.21 11.93
N ASP A 154 23.63 3.53 12.00
CA ASP A 154 24.59 4.18 12.90
C ASP A 154 23.99 5.48 13.44
N THR A 155 24.59 6.02 14.49
CA THR A 155 24.21 7.33 15.03
C THR A 155 25.44 8.18 15.19
N PHE A 156 25.35 9.45 14.80
CA PHE A 156 26.47 10.37 14.79
C PHE A 156 26.18 11.58 15.67
N ASN A 157 27.15 12.05 16.44
CA ASN A 157 27.02 13.29 17.19
C ASN A 157 27.50 14.46 16.34
N LEU A 158 26.57 15.29 15.88
CA LEU A 158 26.87 16.52 15.17
C LEU A 158 27.31 17.59 16.18
N THR A 159 28.47 18.20 15.91
CA THR A 159 29.05 19.29 16.69
C THR A 159 29.48 20.44 15.77
N GLY A 160 29.81 21.60 16.35
CA GLY A 160 30.32 22.76 15.59
C GLY A 160 29.24 23.66 14.95
N THR A 161 27.96 23.33 15.10
CA THR A 161 26.82 24.13 14.60
C THR A 161 25.91 24.66 15.73
N GLY A 162 26.40 24.63 16.98
CA GLY A 162 25.66 24.99 18.18
C GLY A 162 25.70 23.87 19.23
N MET A 163 24.54 23.54 19.81
CA MET A 163 24.42 22.41 20.75
C MET A 163 24.66 21.08 20.03
N ALA A 164 25.41 20.19 20.69
CA ALA A 164 25.66 18.85 20.19
C ALA A 164 24.33 18.10 20.01
N THR A 165 24.09 17.58 18.81
CA THR A 165 22.84 16.90 18.45
C THR A 165 23.16 15.51 17.91
N ARG A 166 22.46 14.50 18.41
CA ARG A 166 22.58 13.13 17.89
C ARG A 166 21.73 12.99 16.63
N LEU A 167 22.37 12.58 15.54
CA LEU A 167 21.74 12.34 14.24
C LEU A 167 21.59 10.84 13.98
N GLY A 168 20.46 10.48 13.36
CA GLY A 168 20.25 9.16 12.80
C GLY A 168 20.97 9.03 11.46
N GLY A 169 21.94 8.12 11.37
CA GLY A 169 22.75 7.94 10.19
C GLY A 169 22.71 6.51 9.64
N ARG A 170 23.29 6.35 8.45
CA ARG A 170 23.55 5.03 7.88
C ARG A 170 24.96 5.01 7.31
N ARG A 171 25.67 3.91 7.55
CA ARG A 171 26.85 3.59 6.77
C ARG A 171 26.45 2.73 5.61
N VAL A 172 26.90 3.07 4.41
CA VAL A 172 26.48 2.39 3.18
C VAL A 172 27.68 2.17 2.27
N SER A 173 27.66 1.08 1.51
CA SER A 173 28.64 0.89 0.43
C SER A 173 28.45 1.92 -0.68
N ALA A 174 29.49 2.21 -1.46
CA ALA A 174 29.47 3.20 -2.53
C ALA A 174 28.31 3.00 -3.54
N ASN A 175 28.01 1.75 -3.87
CA ASN A 175 26.97 1.42 -4.85
C ASN A 175 25.55 1.34 -4.27
N PHE A 176 25.37 1.54 -2.95
CA PHE A 176 24.09 1.36 -2.26
C PHE A 176 22.94 2.14 -2.92
N PHE A 177 23.10 3.44 -3.14
CA PHE A 177 22.04 4.24 -3.77
C PHE A 177 21.82 3.87 -5.24
N SER A 178 22.88 3.48 -5.94
CA SER A 178 22.81 3.02 -7.33
C SER A 178 21.97 1.75 -7.47
N LEU A 179 22.00 0.85 -6.47
CA LEU A 179 21.12 -0.32 -6.42
C LEU A 179 19.65 0.06 -6.42
N PHE A 180 19.29 1.13 -5.72
CA PHE A 180 17.92 1.61 -5.65
C PHE A 180 17.55 2.55 -6.81
N GLY A 181 18.48 2.80 -7.75
CA GLY A 181 18.31 3.78 -8.83
C GLY A 181 18.23 5.23 -8.31
N VAL A 182 18.69 5.48 -7.09
CA VAL A 182 18.61 6.79 -6.44
C VAL A 182 19.75 7.67 -6.95
N ARG A 183 19.38 8.85 -7.44
CA ARG A 183 20.32 9.87 -7.87
C ARG A 183 20.27 11.05 -6.89
N PRO A 184 21.42 11.54 -6.41
CA PRO A 184 21.46 12.75 -5.59
C PRO A 184 20.86 13.94 -6.34
N ILE A 185 20.16 14.81 -5.63
CA ILE A 185 19.61 16.07 -6.15
C ILE A 185 20.76 17.02 -6.51
N LEU A 186 21.83 17.01 -5.72
CA LEU A 186 22.99 17.88 -5.89
C LEU A 186 24.30 17.07 -5.96
N ARG A 187 25.19 17.53 -6.83
CA ARG A 187 26.57 17.03 -7.05
C ARG A 187 26.62 15.56 -7.47
N ARG A 188 27.06 14.66 -6.57
CA ARG A 188 27.44 13.29 -6.91
C ARG A 188 27.09 12.32 -5.80
N ASN A 189 27.05 11.05 -6.18
CA ASN A 189 26.95 9.94 -5.24
C ASN A 189 28.36 9.55 -4.73
N PHE A 190 28.42 8.60 -3.80
CA PHE A 190 29.66 7.94 -3.42
C PHE A 190 30.29 7.23 -4.63
N ASN A 191 31.61 7.35 -4.73
CA ASN A 191 32.43 6.59 -5.66
C ASN A 191 33.11 5.43 -4.92
N PRO A 192 33.53 4.37 -5.62
CA PRO A 192 34.28 3.27 -5.01
C PRO A 192 35.58 3.68 -4.31
N GLU A 193 36.14 4.84 -4.68
CA GLU A 193 37.32 5.45 -4.05
C GLU A 193 37.01 6.04 -2.67
N ASP A 194 35.78 6.54 -2.46
CA ASP A 194 35.35 7.10 -1.17
C ASP A 194 35.12 5.99 -0.14
N ASP A 195 34.82 4.77 -0.58
CA ASP A 195 34.42 3.63 0.25
C ASP A 195 35.60 2.69 0.56
N ARG A 196 36.74 3.30 0.90
CA ARG A 196 37.99 2.62 1.26
C ARG A 196 38.52 3.15 2.59
N LEU A 197 39.28 2.31 3.28
CA LEU A 197 39.99 2.71 4.48
C LEU A 197 41.01 3.81 4.14
N GLY A 198 41.05 4.87 4.95
CA GLY A 198 41.93 6.03 4.72
C GLY A 198 41.48 6.97 3.61
N ALA A 199 40.33 6.74 2.96
CA ALA A 199 39.76 7.68 2.01
C ALA A 199 39.31 8.99 2.70
N ALA A 200 39.13 10.04 1.91
CA ALA A 200 38.64 11.32 2.42
C ALA A 200 37.25 11.14 3.07
N ALA A 201 37.10 11.63 4.30
CA ALA A 201 35.83 11.56 5.03
C ALA A 201 34.76 12.39 4.32
N VAL A 202 33.74 11.71 3.78
CA VAL A 202 32.66 12.34 3.00
C VAL A 202 31.29 11.92 3.52
N VAL A 203 30.30 12.79 3.36
CA VAL A 203 28.93 12.56 3.81
C VAL A 203 27.94 13.00 2.74
N LEU A 204 26.88 12.23 2.60
CA LEU A 204 25.67 12.60 1.87
C LEU A 204 24.58 12.94 2.88
N VAL A 205 23.86 14.02 2.67
CA VAL A 205 22.78 14.47 3.58
C VAL A 205 21.42 14.25 2.95
N ASN A 206 20.41 13.98 3.76
CA ASN A 206 19.03 13.94 3.28
C ASN A 206 18.54 15.37 2.95
N ASP A 207 17.69 15.49 1.93
CA ASP A 207 17.02 16.74 1.55
C ASP A 207 16.31 17.43 2.73
N GLY A 208 15.67 16.67 3.62
CA GLY A 208 15.08 17.23 4.85
C GLY A 208 16.13 17.90 5.75
N PHE A 209 17.23 17.20 6.04
CA PHE A 209 18.35 17.77 6.81
C PHE A 209 18.96 18.99 6.12
N TRP A 210 19.14 18.94 4.81
CA TRP A 210 19.69 20.06 4.03
C TRP A 210 18.79 21.30 4.07
N ARG A 211 17.46 21.14 3.99
CA ARG A 211 16.51 22.25 4.13
C ARG A 211 16.46 22.80 5.55
N ASP A 212 16.27 21.91 6.52
CA ASP A 212 15.95 22.29 7.90
C ASP A 212 17.17 22.80 8.67
N ARG A 213 18.36 22.23 8.43
CA ARG A 213 19.60 22.55 9.16
C ARG A 213 20.59 23.38 8.35
N LEU A 214 20.62 23.19 7.03
CA LEU A 214 21.57 23.88 6.14
C LEU A 214 20.90 24.99 5.31
N GLY A 215 19.63 25.29 5.59
CA GLY A 215 18.87 26.37 4.97
C GLY A 215 18.68 26.21 3.46
N ALA A 216 18.69 24.98 2.96
CA ALA A 216 18.67 24.66 1.53
C ALA A 216 19.76 25.39 0.72
N SER A 217 20.88 25.73 1.35
CA SER A 217 21.94 26.50 0.69
C SER A 217 22.80 25.60 -0.19
N PRO A 218 22.95 25.88 -1.50
CA PRO A 218 23.90 25.16 -2.35
C PRO A 218 25.36 25.31 -1.87
N SER A 219 25.66 26.42 -1.17
CA SER A 219 26.99 26.68 -0.59
C SER A 219 27.33 25.75 0.59
N ALA A 220 26.35 25.02 1.12
CA ALA A 220 26.60 24.01 2.14
C ALA A 220 27.32 22.78 1.57
N ILE A 221 27.19 22.51 0.27
CA ILE A 221 27.84 21.38 -0.38
C ILE A 221 29.32 21.73 -0.60
N GLY A 222 30.21 20.88 -0.12
CA GLY A 222 31.65 21.11 -0.02
C GLY A 222 32.10 21.65 1.34
N LYS A 223 31.17 22.02 2.23
CA LYS A 223 31.51 22.33 3.63
C LYS A 223 31.65 21.07 4.46
N THR A 224 32.31 21.22 5.60
CA THR A 224 32.58 20.14 6.53
C THR A 224 31.55 20.12 7.67
N LEU A 225 31.07 18.93 8.01
CA LEU A 225 30.34 18.63 9.24
C LEU A 225 31.29 17.93 10.22
N THR A 226 31.20 18.29 11.50
CA THR A 226 31.93 17.58 12.55
C THR A 226 31.01 16.52 13.15
N LEU A 227 31.26 15.26 12.84
CA LEU A 227 30.49 14.09 13.27
C LEU A 227 31.39 13.19 14.14
N ASP A 228 31.01 12.97 15.39
CA ASP A 228 31.79 12.20 16.37
C ASP A 228 33.26 12.68 16.49
N GLY A 229 33.47 13.99 16.33
CA GLY A 229 34.81 14.61 16.32
C GLY A 229 35.55 14.52 14.98
N GLY A 230 35.07 13.70 14.03
CA GLY A 230 35.61 13.59 12.67
C GLY A 230 35.05 14.66 11.73
N HIS A 231 35.87 15.09 10.77
CA HIS A 231 35.52 16.12 9.78
C HIS A 231 35.06 15.50 8.46
N TYR A 232 33.76 15.53 8.19
CA TYR A 232 33.16 14.96 6.98
C TYR A 232 32.74 16.04 5.98
N THR A 233 33.21 15.95 4.74
CA THR A 233 32.82 16.90 3.69
C THR A 233 31.49 16.51 3.06
N ILE A 234 30.54 17.44 2.99
CA ILE A 234 29.25 17.22 2.34
C ILE A 234 29.46 17.16 0.83
N ILE A 235 29.24 16.01 0.21
CA ILE A 235 29.48 15.83 -1.24
C ILE A 235 28.21 15.83 -2.09
N GLY A 236 27.02 15.80 -1.48
CA GLY A 236 25.75 15.75 -2.20
C GLY A 236 24.53 15.61 -1.28
N VAL A 237 23.35 15.67 -1.90
CA VAL A 237 22.04 15.64 -1.21
C VAL A 237 21.19 14.51 -1.78
N ILE A 238 20.70 13.63 -0.91
CA ILE A 238 19.80 12.52 -1.25
C ILE A 238 18.35 13.00 -1.17
N PRO A 239 17.51 12.68 -2.17
CA PRO A 239 16.12 13.10 -2.17
C PRO A 239 15.33 12.49 -1.00
N SER A 240 14.44 13.29 -0.41
CA SER A 240 13.57 12.90 0.70
C SER A 240 12.55 11.80 0.32
N THR A 241 12.33 11.59 -0.99
CA THR A 241 11.55 10.47 -1.52
C THR A 241 12.24 9.12 -1.31
N PHE A 242 13.56 9.10 -1.12
CA PHE A 242 14.26 7.89 -0.74
C PHE A 242 14.10 7.63 0.75
N GLN A 243 13.29 6.64 1.09
CA GLN A 243 13.13 6.15 2.45
C GLN A 243 13.51 4.68 2.47
N PHE A 244 14.56 4.34 3.21
CA PHE A 244 15.03 2.97 3.34
C PHE A 244 14.80 2.44 4.75
N TRP A 245 13.67 1.74 4.96
CA TRP A 245 13.15 1.20 6.25
C TRP A 245 12.84 2.27 7.31
N SER A 246 13.73 3.23 7.51
CA SER A 246 13.53 4.45 8.30
C SER A 246 14.34 5.60 7.69
N ALA A 247 13.85 6.83 7.87
CA ALA A 247 14.56 8.02 7.44
C ALA A 247 15.92 8.12 8.16
N ALA A 248 16.98 8.34 7.38
CA ALA A 248 18.29 8.72 7.91
C ALA A 248 18.57 10.16 7.47
N GLU A 249 19.14 10.94 8.39
CA GLU A 249 19.50 12.34 8.15
C GLU A 249 20.79 12.44 7.34
N ILE A 250 21.71 11.51 7.56
CA ILE A 250 23.01 11.46 6.91
C ILE A 250 23.43 10.05 6.52
N TYR A 251 24.29 9.96 5.52
CA TYR A 251 24.87 8.74 5.01
C TYR A 251 26.37 8.92 4.87
N VAL A 252 27.15 7.93 5.29
CA VAL A 252 28.62 7.91 5.13
C VAL A 252 29.08 6.59 4.52
N PRO A 253 30.23 6.53 3.84
CA PRO A 253 30.77 5.28 3.32
C PRO A 253 31.12 4.31 4.46
N ILE A 254 30.78 3.04 4.29
CA ILE A 254 31.03 2.00 5.30
C ILE A 254 32.53 1.63 5.41
N GLY A 255 33.25 1.70 4.30
CA GLY A 255 34.68 1.38 4.21
C GLY A 255 35.60 2.38 4.91
N GLN A 256 35.08 3.53 5.36
CA GLN A 256 35.85 4.57 6.08
C GLN A 256 35.93 4.36 7.60
N SER A 257 35.16 3.43 8.17
CA SER A 257 34.98 3.36 9.63
C SER A 257 36.11 2.58 10.32
N GLU A 258 36.86 3.28 11.18
CA GLU A 258 37.63 2.70 12.30
C GLU A 258 36.88 2.86 13.65
N ASN A 259 35.55 2.69 13.70
CA ASN A 259 34.81 2.93 14.95
C ASN A 259 34.93 1.73 15.93
N PRO A 260 35.54 1.92 17.13
CA PRO A 260 35.84 0.87 18.12
C PRO A 260 34.65 0.35 18.93
N SER A 261 33.41 0.79 18.68
CA SER A 261 32.21 0.21 19.31
C SER A 261 31.83 -1.17 18.77
N PHE A 262 32.60 -1.68 17.80
CA PHE A 262 32.61 -3.08 17.39
C PHE A 262 33.81 -3.80 18.00
N ASP A 263 33.74 -4.07 19.31
CA ASP A 263 34.43 -5.24 19.86
C ASP A 263 33.67 -6.48 19.32
N ASN A 264 34.30 -7.47 18.68
CA ASN A 264 35.69 -7.85 18.89
C ASN A 264 36.55 -7.80 17.63
N SER A 265 37.37 -6.75 17.61
CA SER A 265 38.65 -6.57 16.91
C SER A 265 38.65 -6.45 15.38
N ALA A 266 38.53 -5.19 14.95
CA ALA A 266 39.35 -4.54 13.91
C ALA A 266 38.94 -4.60 12.42
N LEU A 267 37.65 -4.76 12.06
CA LEU A 267 37.19 -4.49 10.68
C LEU A 267 35.77 -3.88 10.66
N PRO A 268 35.46 -2.92 9.76
CA PRO A 268 34.10 -2.42 9.57
C PRO A 268 33.16 -3.59 9.24
N SER A 269 31.94 -3.61 9.78
CA SER A 269 30.98 -4.69 9.57
C SER A 269 29.62 -4.17 9.09
N ALA A 270 29.03 -4.86 8.12
CA ALA A 270 27.70 -4.58 7.59
C ALA A 270 26.65 -5.37 8.39
N LYS A 271 25.55 -4.71 8.74
CA LYS A 271 24.42 -5.35 9.43
C LYS A 271 23.65 -6.27 8.47
N SER A 272 23.54 -5.86 7.21
CA SER A 272 22.95 -6.72 6.18
C SER A 272 23.50 -6.38 4.79
N VAL A 273 23.44 -7.37 3.91
CA VAL A 273 23.93 -7.28 2.54
C VAL A 273 22.73 -7.36 1.60
N LEU A 274 22.43 -6.25 0.95
CA LEU A 274 21.40 -6.17 -0.07
C LEU A 274 21.95 -6.72 -1.37
N VAL A 275 21.18 -7.62 -1.97
CA VAL A 275 21.51 -8.27 -3.22
C VAL A 275 20.42 -8.01 -4.24
N MET A 276 20.82 -7.62 -5.45
CA MET A 276 19.95 -7.56 -6.61
C MET A 276 20.26 -8.76 -7.51
N ASN A 277 19.25 -9.60 -7.79
CA ASN A 277 19.41 -10.81 -8.61
C ASN A 277 18.99 -10.59 -10.08
N LEU A 278 19.82 -11.03 -11.03
CA LEU A 278 19.58 -10.92 -12.47
C LEU A 278 18.63 -12.05 -12.90
N GLY A 279 17.33 -11.83 -12.72
CA GLY A 279 16.30 -12.66 -13.33
C GLY A 279 16.20 -14.10 -12.79
N VAL A 280 15.41 -14.28 -11.73
CA VAL A 280 14.99 -15.63 -11.32
C VAL A 280 13.87 -16.11 -12.27
N ARG A 281 14.25 -16.87 -13.31
CA ARG A 281 13.44 -18.05 -13.66
C ARG A 281 13.70 -19.08 -12.57
N ARG A 282 12.65 -19.51 -11.88
CA ARG A 282 12.69 -20.60 -10.88
C ARG A 282 13.58 -21.75 -11.39
N TYR A 283 14.77 -21.90 -10.83
CA TYR A 283 15.57 -23.10 -11.02
C TYR A 283 15.56 -23.89 -9.72
N ASN A 284 14.76 -24.94 -9.73
CA ASN A 284 14.54 -25.86 -8.63
C ASN A 284 15.67 -26.89 -8.60
N ARG A 285 16.83 -26.60 -7.99
CA ARG A 285 17.78 -27.61 -7.49
C ARG A 285 18.49 -27.15 -6.21
N PRO A 286 18.77 -28.08 -5.27
CA PRO A 286 19.13 -27.72 -3.90
C PRO A 286 20.63 -27.48 -3.78
N CYS A 287 21.07 -26.23 -3.87
CA CYS A 287 22.26 -25.83 -3.14
C CYS A 287 21.81 -25.57 -1.69
N ARG A 288 22.44 -26.27 -0.74
CA ARG A 288 22.08 -26.24 0.69
C ARG A 288 22.51 -24.89 1.29
N TRP A 289 21.73 -23.85 0.99
CA TRP A 289 21.73 -22.53 1.61
C TRP A 289 20.52 -22.49 2.54
N THR A 290 20.76 -22.41 3.85
CA THR A 290 19.67 -22.48 4.82
C THR A 290 19.01 -21.10 4.96
N ALA A 291 17.81 -21.01 4.37
CA ALA A 291 16.76 -20.00 4.53
C ALA A 291 16.98 -18.61 3.91
N LEU A 292 16.66 -18.51 2.61
CA LEU A 292 16.10 -17.30 2.01
C LEU A 292 14.80 -16.94 2.75
N ARG A 293 14.75 -15.82 3.49
CA ARG A 293 13.47 -15.20 3.83
C ARG A 293 13.17 -14.13 2.80
N THR A 294 12.10 -14.34 2.06
CA THR A 294 11.45 -13.27 1.31
C THR A 294 10.75 -12.33 2.28
N ALA A 295 10.55 -11.06 1.91
CA ALA A 295 9.87 -10.06 2.75
C ALA A 295 8.44 -10.48 3.18
N SER A 296 7.90 -11.55 2.60
CA SER A 296 6.64 -12.21 2.98
C SER A 296 6.72 -13.08 4.25
N ASP A 297 7.91 -13.40 4.77
CA ASP A 297 8.11 -14.42 5.82
C ASP A 297 8.54 -13.84 7.19
N LEU A 298 8.24 -12.56 7.46
CA LEU A 298 8.44 -11.96 8.77
C LEU A 298 7.21 -12.21 9.67
N PRO A 299 7.39 -12.70 10.92
CA PRO A 299 6.28 -12.90 11.82
C PRO A 299 5.66 -11.56 12.23
N SER A 300 4.33 -11.49 12.19
CA SER A 300 3.55 -10.47 12.87
C SER A 300 3.72 -10.67 14.38
N ASN A 301 4.54 -9.85 15.02
CA ASN A 301 4.56 -9.80 16.48
C ASN A 301 3.22 -9.23 16.97
N GLY A 302 2.53 -10.02 17.80
CA GLY A 302 1.52 -9.53 18.73
C GLY A 302 2.15 -8.85 19.94
#